data_AF-A0A1C2GN98-F1
#
_entry.id   AF-A0A1C2GN98-F1
#
_cell.length_a   1.000
_cell.length_b   1.000
_cell.length_c   1.000
_cell.angle_alpha   90.00
_cell.angle_beta   90.00
_cell.angle_gamma   90.00
#
_symmetry.space_group_name_H-M   'P 1'
#
loop_
_entity.id
_entity.type
_entity.pdbx_description
1 polymer ?
#
loop_
_entity_poly.entity_id
_entity_poly.type
_entity_poly.pdbx_seq_one_letter_code
_entity_poly.pdbx_strand_id
1 'polypeptide(L)'
;MPVPENVTVDDALRRGRKIIVIPQKVLYIVLVTMIFIEGLLSWWEKGLVIFLIAFFVPQLYWCIVVTHWKLWAFDKVRNIHELEERAIMYGMLSRKGSFFEKLEIRTPAQQRKLNMLQAKFDQPDIFIADTSIPEETIIRYDRRKELVKIVLFTSLFLGAITLGIVKVGVIPSMVVSVIPLFFIIKHCLVFQDRDAQILLNARGIQTSGGVGFYTWDYISDIAITSQGFPAIYTLNYKCPAGQWEIDVNNLNTNKNRLLKLISEYRSRFNDGNVIK
;
A
#
# COMPACT_ATOMS: atom_id res chain seq x y z
N MET A 1 37.65 7.22 -3.32
CA MET A 1 36.93 8.49 -3.08
C MET A 1 35.51 8.14 -2.66
N PRO A 2 35.03 8.52 -1.47
CA PRO A 2 33.65 8.26 -1.09
C PRO A 2 32.74 9.14 -1.95
N VAL A 3 31.82 8.53 -2.68
CA VAL A 3 30.82 9.26 -3.45
C VAL A 3 29.88 9.91 -2.44
N PRO A 4 29.60 11.22 -2.52
CA PRO A 4 28.73 11.88 -1.54
C PRO A 4 27.35 11.22 -1.51
N GLU A 5 26.92 10.78 -0.33
CA GLU A 5 25.63 10.16 -0.03
C GLU A 5 24.53 11.24 -0.07
N ASN A 6 24.11 11.62 -1.27
CA ASN A 6 23.21 12.76 -1.49
C ASN A 6 21.76 12.38 -1.81
N VAL A 7 21.39 11.10 -1.80
CA VAL A 7 20.04 10.66 -2.21
C VAL A 7 19.20 10.36 -0.98
N THR A 8 18.09 11.07 -0.84
CA THR A 8 17.10 10.82 0.21
C THR A 8 16.39 9.47 -0.01
N VAL A 9 15.89 8.86 1.07
CA VAL A 9 15.08 7.64 0.99
C VAL A 9 13.88 7.84 0.06
N ASP A 10 13.20 8.99 0.15
CA ASP A 10 12.05 9.31 -0.69
C ASP A 10 12.39 9.39 -2.19
N ASP A 11 13.55 9.94 -2.54
CA ASP A 11 14.02 10.00 -3.93
C ASP A 11 14.38 8.62 -4.47
N ALA A 12 15.02 7.79 -3.66
CA ALA A 12 15.32 6.41 -4.02
C ALA A 12 14.05 5.58 -4.24
N LEU A 13 13.04 5.75 -3.38
CA LEU A 13 11.72 5.10 -3.52
C LEU A 13 10.95 5.64 -4.74
N ARG A 14 11.02 6.95 -5.00
CA ARG A 14 10.41 7.56 -6.20
C ARG A 14 11.04 7.00 -7.48
N ARG A 15 12.36 6.87 -7.51
CA ARG A 15 13.08 6.26 -8.61
C ARG A 15 12.70 4.79 -8.78
N GLY A 16 12.67 4.03 -7.68
CA GLY A 16 12.26 2.62 -7.67
C GLY A 16 10.87 2.43 -8.27
N ARG A 17 9.89 3.24 -7.88
CA ARG A 17 8.54 3.19 -8.47
C ARG A 17 8.52 3.47 -9.97
N LYS A 18 9.30 4.44 -10.44
CA LYS A 18 9.38 4.81 -11.86
C LYS A 18 10.02 3.72 -12.73
N ILE A 19 11.00 2.99 -12.20
CA ILE A 19 11.74 1.98 -12.99
C ILE A 19 11.25 0.55 -12.75
N ILE A 20 10.66 0.23 -11.60
CA ILE A 20 10.16 -1.12 -11.29
C ILE A 20 8.64 -1.17 -11.45
N VAL A 21 7.92 -0.43 -10.60
CA VAL A 21 6.47 -0.63 -10.40
C VAL A 21 5.65 -0.14 -11.59
N ILE A 22 5.93 1.06 -12.11
CA ILE A 22 5.15 1.64 -13.20
C ILE A 22 5.31 0.79 -14.48
N PRO A 23 6.53 0.48 -14.96
CA PRO A 23 6.70 -0.33 -16.16
C PRO A 23 6.11 -1.73 -16.02
N GLN A 24 6.27 -2.38 -14.86
CA GLN A 24 5.66 -3.68 -14.59
C GLN A 24 4.13 -3.64 -14.72
N LYS A 25 3.48 -2.61 -14.16
CA LYS A 25 2.02 -2.43 -14.28
C LYS A 25 1.60 -2.12 -15.71
N VAL A 26 2.36 -1.31 -16.44
CA VAL A 26 2.11 -1.02 -17.86
C VAL A 26 2.20 -2.30 -18.68
N LEU A 27 3.22 -3.15 -18.46
CA LEU A 27 3.34 -4.45 -19.11
C LEU A 27 2.12 -5.33 -18.83
N TYR A 28 1.66 -5.41 -17.57
CA TYR A 28 0.45 -6.14 -17.23
C TYR A 28 -0.79 -5.63 -17.98
N ILE A 29 -1.00 -4.30 -17.99
CA ILE A 29 -2.15 -3.69 -18.67
C ILE A 29 -2.09 -4.01 -20.16
N VAL A 30 -0.96 -3.74 -20.82
CA VAL A 30 -0.80 -3.99 -22.26
C VAL A 30 -1.07 -5.45 -22.60
N LEU A 31 -0.47 -6.38 -21.86
CA LEU A 31 -0.62 -7.82 -22.12
C LEU A 31 -2.06 -8.28 -21.88
N VAL A 32 -2.70 -7.89 -20.77
CA VAL A 32 -4.11 -8.23 -20.50
C VAL A 32 -5.06 -7.65 -21.56
N THR A 33 -4.81 -6.41 -22.00
CA THR A 33 -5.63 -5.77 -23.04
C THR A 33 -5.47 -6.51 -24.38
N MET A 34 -4.26 -6.99 -24.69
CA MET A 34 -4.01 -7.83 -25.86
C MET A 34 -4.77 -9.16 -25.78
N ILE A 35 -4.77 -9.83 -24.62
CA ILE A 35 -5.59 -11.06 -24.41
C ILE A 35 -7.07 -10.77 -24.64
N PHE A 36 -7.58 -9.65 -24.13
CA PHE A 36 -8.98 -9.29 -24.25
C PHE A 36 -9.39 -9.06 -25.71
N ILE A 37 -8.55 -8.36 -26.48
CA ILE A 37 -8.76 -8.13 -27.92
C ILE A 37 -8.73 -9.45 -28.70
N GLU A 38 -7.79 -10.35 -28.41
CA GLU A 38 -7.72 -11.66 -29.07
C GLU A 38 -8.87 -12.59 -28.67
N GLY A 39 -9.34 -12.50 -27.42
CA GLY A 39 -10.54 -13.22 -26.94
C GLY A 39 -11.81 -12.81 -27.68
N LEU A 40 -11.94 -11.52 -28.04
CA LEU A 40 -13.01 -11.02 -28.91
C LEU A 40 -12.93 -11.59 -30.34
N LEU A 41 -11.73 -11.95 -30.82
CA LEU A 41 -11.50 -12.55 -32.13
C LEU A 41 -11.63 -14.09 -32.17
N SER A 42 -12.08 -14.73 -31.07
CA SER A 42 -12.32 -16.20 -30.97
C SER A 42 -11.10 -17.09 -31.18
N TRP A 43 -9.89 -16.63 -30.86
CA TRP A 43 -8.66 -17.43 -30.95
C TRP A 43 -8.36 -18.18 -29.64
N TRP A 44 -9.36 -18.91 -29.12
CA TRP A 44 -9.28 -19.59 -27.82
C TRP A 44 -8.14 -20.63 -27.72
N GLU A 45 -7.74 -21.22 -28.85
CA GLU A 45 -6.64 -22.19 -28.93
C GLU A 45 -5.26 -21.61 -28.52
N LYS A 46 -5.06 -20.30 -28.67
CA LYS A 46 -3.80 -19.61 -28.30
C LYS A 46 -3.83 -18.99 -26.89
N GLY A 47 -5.00 -19.01 -26.23
CA GLY A 47 -5.22 -18.29 -24.98
C GLY A 47 -4.25 -18.68 -23.86
N LEU A 48 -3.88 -19.97 -23.78
CA LEU A 48 -2.96 -20.47 -22.75
C LEU A 48 -1.53 -19.92 -22.94
N VAL A 49 -1.01 -19.91 -24.17
CA VAL A 49 0.34 -19.40 -24.45
C VAL A 49 0.43 -17.91 -24.13
N ILE A 50 -0.58 -17.14 -24.54
CA ILE A 50 -0.63 -15.69 -24.30
C ILE A 50 -0.77 -15.41 -22.79
N PHE A 51 -1.58 -16.18 -22.08
CA PHE A 51 -1.70 -16.09 -20.63
C PHE A 51 -0.35 -16.31 -19.93
N LEU A 52 0.40 -17.35 -20.32
CA LEU A 52 1.72 -17.63 -19.76
C LEU A 52 2.68 -16.45 -20.02
N ILE A 53 2.71 -15.92 -21.25
CA ILE A 53 3.54 -14.75 -21.59
C ILE A 53 3.14 -13.54 -20.75
N ALA A 54 1.84 -13.25 -20.64
CA ALA A 54 1.30 -12.14 -19.86
C ALA A 54 1.64 -12.24 -18.37
N PHE A 55 1.71 -13.46 -17.85
CA PHE A 55 2.06 -13.70 -16.46
C PHE A 55 3.59 -13.61 -16.21
N PHE A 56 4.40 -14.28 -17.04
CA PHE A 56 5.83 -14.44 -16.78
C PHE A 56 6.69 -13.25 -17.22
N VAL A 57 6.36 -12.55 -18.32
CA VAL A 57 7.19 -11.45 -18.82
C VAL A 57 7.31 -10.29 -17.81
N PRO A 58 6.22 -9.79 -17.20
CA PRO A 58 6.32 -8.74 -16.19
C PRO A 58 7.07 -9.20 -14.92
N GLN A 59 7.00 -10.49 -14.58
CA GLN A 59 7.72 -11.06 -13.43
C GLN A 59 9.23 -11.12 -13.71
N LEU A 60 9.63 -11.59 -14.90
CA LEU A 60 11.04 -11.62 -15.29
C LEU A 60 11.65 -10.22 -15.34
N TYR A 61 10.91 -9.24 -15.86
CA TYR A 61 11.31 -7.83 -15.83
C TYR A 61 11.60 -7.36 -14.39
N TRP A 62 10.67 -7.63 -13.47
CA TRP A 62 10.83 -7.27 -12.06
C TRP A 62 12.09 -7.90 -11.45
N CYS A 63 12.31 -9.21 -11.68
CA CYS A 63 13.46 -9.96 -11.15
C CYS A 63 14.84 -9.38 -11.57
N ILE A 64 14.92 -8.75 -12.75
CA ILE A 64 16.17 -8.16 -13.26
C ILE A 64 16.34 -6.72 -12.74
N VAL A 65 15.29 -5.91 -12.81
CA VAL A 65 15.37 -4.48 -12.51
C VAL A 65 15.49 -4.23 -11.01
N VAL A 66 14.87 -5.07 -10.18
CA VAL A 66 14.95 -4.93 -8.72
C VAL A 66 16.38 -5.03 -8.21
N THR A 67 17.19 -5.96 -8.72
CA THR A 67 18.62 -6.12 -8.35
C THR A 67 19.42 -4.87 -8.69
N HIS A 68 19.20 -4.30 -9.88
CA HIS A 68 19.89 -3.08 -10.32
C HIS A 68 19.51 -1.87 -9.46
N TRP A 69 18.22 -1.71 -9.18
CA TRP A 69 17.75 -0.65 -8.29
C TRP A 69 18.30 -0.83 -6.87
N LYS A 70 18.29 -2.05 -6.32
CA LYS A 70 18.79 -2.36 -4.97
C LYS A 70 20.25 -1.98 -4.82
N LEU A 71 21.08 -2.38 -5.79
CA LEU A 71 22.50 -2.01 -5.83
C LEU A 71 22.73 -0.50 -5.91
N TRP A 72 21.95 0.20 -6.75
CA TRP A 72 22.06 1.65 -6.86
C TRP A 72 21.59 2.35 -5.58
N ALA A 73 20.48 1.92 -5.00
CA ALA A 73 19.89 2.56 -3.84
C ALA A 73 20.75 2.35 -2.59
N PHE A 74 21.25 1.13 -2.35
CA PHE A 74 22.09 0.83 -1.19
C PHE A 74 23.48 1.50 -1.28
N ASP A 75 23.95 1.77 -2.51
CA ASP A 75 25.19 2.52 -2.73
C ASP A 75 25.03 4.01 -2.36
N LYS A 76 23.85 4.60 -2.66
CA LYS A 76 23.61 6.06 -2.61
C LYS A 76 22.84 6.57 -1.40
N VAL A 77 22.06 5.71 -0.75
CA VAL A 77 21.21 6.08 0.39
C VAL A 77 21.95 5.77 1.68
N ARG A 78 21.90 6.73 2.62
CA ARG A 78 22.49 6.60 3.95
C ARG A 78 21.67 5.66 4.85
N ASN A 79 20.39 5.95 5.02
CA ASN A 79 19.47 5.20 5.89
C ASN A 79 18.91 3.97 5.16
N ILE A 80 19.67 2.88 5.16
CA ILE A 80 19.32 1.69 4.37
C ILE A 80 18.19 0.89 5.03
N HIS A 81 18.08 0.91 6.36
CA HIS A 81 16.98 0.22 7.05
C HIS A 81 15.63 0.83 6.70
N GLU A 82 15.52 2.16 6.83
CA GLU A 82 14.31 2.91 6.45
C GLU A 82 13.94 2.66 4.97
N LEU A 83 14.95 2.65 4.09
CA LEU A 83 14.75 2.36 2.68
C LEU A 83 14.23 0.93 2.44
N GLU A 84 14.84 -0.08 3.06
CA GLU A 84 14.45 -1.49 2.91
C GLU A 84 13.02 -1.71 3.43
N GLU A 85 12.72 -1.22 4.63
CA GLU A 85 11.40 -1.34 5.23
C GLU A 85 10.34 -0.69 4.35
N ARG A 86 10.56 0.57 3.92
CA ARG A 86 9.62 1.27 3.05
C ARG A 86 9.50 0.59 1.69
N ALA A 87 10.60 0.14 1.08
CA ALA A 87 10.55 -0.52 -0.22
C ALA A 87 9.80 -1.86 -0.20
N ILE A 88 9.89 -2.62 0.89
CA ILE A 88 9.05 -3.81 1.12
C ILE A 88 7.57 -3.39 1.19
N MET A 89 7.25 -2.35 1.96
CA MET A 89 5.86 -1.87 2.08
C MET A 89 5.28 -1.35 0.77
N TYR A 90 6.10 -0.73 -0.09
CA TYR A 90 5.71 -0.30 -1.43
C TYR A 90 5.56 -1.46 -2.43
N GLY A 91 5.88 -2.70 -2.02
CA GLY A 91 5.89 -3.87 -2.90
C GLY A 91 7.00 -3.82 -3.96
N MET A 92 8.05 -3.02 -3.72
CA MET A 92 9.20 -2.94 -4.61
C MET A 92 10.24 -4.01 -4.29
N LEU A 93 10.42 -4.28 -3.00
CA LEU A 93 11.23 -5.38 -2.50
C LEU A 93 10.32 -6.47 -1.92
N SER A 94 10.81 -7.70 -1.99
CA SER A 94 10.19 -8.81 -1.29
C SER A 94 10.81 -8.98 0.08
N ARG A 95 10.05 -9.50 1.06
CA ARG A 95 10.56 -9.78 2.41
C ARG A 95 11.71 -10.79 2.33
N LYS A 96 12.74 -10.61 3.17
CA LYS A 96 13.84 -11.58 3.29
C LYS A 96 13.30 -13.00 3.52
N GLY A 97 13.85 -13.98 2.82
CA GLY A 97 13.45 -15.38 2.83
C GLY A 97 12.23 -15.74 1.97
N SER A 98 11.55 -14.76 1.36
CA SER A 98 10.37 -15.03 0.53
C SER A 98 10.71 -15.70 -0.81
N PHE A 99 9.72 -16.37 -1.42
CA PHE A 99 9.88 -16.99 -2.74
C PHE A 99 10.33 -15.99 -3.81
N PHE A 100 9.77 -14.78 -3.80
CA PHE A 100 10.12 -13.73 -4.76
C PHE A 100 11.54 -13.19 -4.59
N GLU A 101 12.08 -13.17 -3.36
CA GLU A 101 13.50 -12.82 -3.18
C GLU A 101 14.42 -13.85 -3.85
N LYS A 102 14.07 -15.13 -3.79
CA LYS A 102 14.85 -16.21 -4.42
C LYS A 102 14.81 -16.17 -5.95
N LEU A 103 13.78 -15.54 -6.52
CA LEU A 103 13.64 -15.36 -7.96
C LEU A 103 14.41 -14.15 -8.50
N GLU A 104 14.99 -13.32 -7.63
CA GLU A 104 15.82 -12.20 -8.08
C GLU A 104 17.04 -12.71 -8.86
N ILE A 105 17.22 -12.22 -10.08
CA ILE A 105 18.34 -12.62 -10.91
C ILE A 105 19.53 -11.76 -10.51
N ARG A 106 20.59 -12.42 -10.03
CA ARG A 106 21.81 -11.77 -9.54
C ARG A 106 23.03 -12.45 -10.13
N THR A 107 23.93 -11.66 -10.69
CA THR A 107 25.26 -12.16 -11.09
C THR A 107 26.16 -12.31 -9.85
N PRO A 108 27.21 -13.15 -9.90
CA PRO A 108 28.16 -13.28 -8.79
C PRO A 108 28.80 -11.95 -8.37
N ALA A 109 29.06 -11.06 -9.33
CA ALA A 109 29.60 -9.73 -9.07
C ALA A 109 28.60 -8.84 -8.31
N GLN A 110 27.32 -8.88 -8.70
CA GLN A 110 26.24 -8.16 -8.01
C GLN A 110 26.04 -8.68 -6.58
N GLN A 111 26.09 -9.99 -6.38
CA GLN A 111 25.97 -10.58 -5.04
C GLN A 111 27.12 -10.16 -4.12
N ARG A 112 28.37 -10.15 -4.62
CA ARG A 112 29.53 -9.64 -3.85
C ARG A 112 29.34 -8.18 -3.45
N LYS A 113 28.86 -7.33 -4.39
CA LYS A 113 28.60 -5.92 -4.10
C LYS A 113 27.47 -5.73 -3.08
N LEU A 114 26.39 -6.51 -3.16
CA LEU A 114 25.34 -6.50 -2.14
C LEU A 114 25.87 -6.91 -0.76
N ASN A 115 26.71 -7.94 -0.68
CA ASN A 115 27.33 -8.36 0.57
C ASN A 115 28.24 -7.27 1.16
N MET A 116 28.98 -6.53 0.32
CA MET A 116 29.78 -5.38 0.79
C MET A 116 28.88 -4.25 1.31
N LEU A 117 27.77 -3.97 0.64
CA LEU A 117 26.81 -2.95 1.08
C LEU A 117 26.03 -3.38 2.34
N GLN A 118 26.04 -4.68 2.67
CA GLN A 118 25.43 -5.18 3.92
C GLN A 118 26.10 -4.57 5.16
N ALA A 119 27.39 -4.25 5.11
CA ALA A 119 28.11 -3.60 6.21
C ALA A 119 27.58 -2.19 6.53
N LYS A 120 26.81 -1.56 5.63
CA LYS A 120 26.14 -0.29 5.92
C LYS A 120 24.91 -0.45 6.82
N PHE A 121 24.35 -1.67 6.93
CA PHE A 121 23.29 -1.96 7.90
C PHE A 121 23.82 -1.97 9.35
N ASP A 122 25.13 -2.05 9.57
CA ASP A 122 25.69 -1.96 10.92
C ASP A 122 25.83 -0.50 11.38
N GLN A 123 25.56 0.46 10.50
CA GLN A 123 25.66 1.89 10.81
C GLN A 123 24.31 2.41 11.27
N PRO A 124 24.26 3.23 12.34
CA PRO A 124 23.01 3.81 12.81
C PRO A 124 22.43 4.75 11.76
N ASP A 125 21.11 4.70 11.60
CA ASP A 125 20.37 5.60 10.72
C ASP A 125 20.45 7.04 11.26
N ILE A 126 20.62 8.01 10.35
CA ILE A 126 20.64 9.44 10.70
C ILE A 126 19.24 9.99 10.51
N PHE A 127 18.58 10.37 11.60
CA PHE A 127 17.28 11.01 11.51
C PHE A 127 17.42 12.48 11.09
N ILE A 128 16.74 12.86 10.02
CA ILE A 128 16.59 14.25 9.59
C ILE A 128 15.10 14.53 9.58
N ALA A 129 14.63 15.29 10.57
CA ALA A 129 13.21 15.57 10.73
C ALA A 129 12.66 16.32 9.50
N ASP A 130 11.61 15.78 8.88
CA ASP A 130 10.88 16.45 7.81
C ASP A 130 9.99 17.53 8.44
N THR A 131 10.45 18.79 8.37
CA THR A 131 9.73 19.96 8.93
C THR A 131 8.40 20.23 8.22
N SER A 132 8.11 19.59 7.09
CA SER A 132 6.81 19.70 6.42
C SER A 132 5.70 18.89 7.11
N ILE A 133 6.06 17.92 7.95
CA ILE A 133 5.11 17.09 8.69
C ILE A 133 4.79 17.77 10.04
N PRO A 134 3.51 18.07 10.33
CA PRO A 134 3.13 18.75 11.58
C PRO A 134 3.42 17.89 12.81
N GLU A 135 3.38 18.48 14.01
CA GLU A 135 3.59 17.76 15.27
C GLU A 135 2.52 16.70 15.54
N GLU A 136 1.31 16.94 15.02
CA GLU A 136 0.17 16.05 15.13
C GLU A 136 -0.58 15.97 13.79
N THR A 137 -0.87 14.75 13.35
CA THR A 137 -1.64 14.49 12.13
C THR A 137 -2.92 13.76 12.49
N ILE A 138 -4.06 14.38 12.15
CA ILE A 138 -5.40 13.81 12.31
C ILE A 138 -5.87 13.24 10.98
N ILE A 139 -6.11 11.93 10.96
CA ILE A 139 -6.63 11.19 9.80
C ILE A 139 -8.11 10.88 10.03
N ARG A 140 -8.92 11.19 9.02
CA ARG A 140 -10.39 11.08 9.05
C ARG A 140 -10.87 10.31 7.83
N TYR A 141 -12.14 9.93 7.79
CA TYR A 141 -12.75 9.40 6.57
C TYR A 141 -12.76 10.43 5.43
N ASP A 142 -12.54 9.96 4.20
CA ASP A 142 -12.59 10.75 2.98
C ASP A 142 -14.03 10.84 2.47
N ARG A 143 -14.65 12.00 2.69
CA ARG A 143 -16.01 12.29 2.24
C ARG A 143 -16.21 12.08 0.74
N ARG A 144 -15.19 12.32 -0.09
CA ARG A 144 -15.34 12.17 -1.55
C ARG A 144 -15.50 10.71 -1.92
N LYS A 145 -14.71 9.83 -1.29
CA LYS A 145 -14.80 8.39 -1.52
C LYS A 145 -16.15 7.84 -1.06
N GLU A 146 -16.61 8.25 0.11
CA GLU A 146 -17.91 7.82 0.64
C GLU A 146 -19.08 8.37 -0.20
N LEU A 147 -18.99 9.62 -0.67
CA LEU A 147 -19.99 10.21 -1.57
C LEU A 147 -20.09 9.45 -2.90
N VAL A 148 -18.96 9.08 -3.51
CA VAL A 148 -18.94 8.29 -4.75
C VAL A 148 -19.65 6.96 -4.56
N LYS A 149 -19.43 6.27 -3.42
CA LYS A 149 -20.12 5.02 -3.11
C LYS A 149 -21.61 5.21 -2.91
N ILE A 150 -22.01 6.25 -2.16
CA ILE A 150 -23.44 6.58 -1.97
C ILE A 150 -24.10 6.79 -3.34
N VAL A 151 -23.52 7.62 -4.21
CA VAL A 151 -24.06 7.88 -5.55
C VAL A 151 -24.14 6.60 -6.39
N LEU A 152 -23.09 5.77 -6.38
CA LEU A 152 -23.07 4.49 -7.09
C LEU A 152 -24.20 3.56 -6.61
N PHE A 153 -24.34 3.35 -5.30
CA PHE A 153 -25.37 2.47 -4.75
C PHE A 153 -26.77 3.04 -4.92
N THR A 154 -26.96 4.37 -4.86
CA THR A 154 -28.23 5.02 -5.22
C THR A 154 -28.59 4.77 -6.68
N SER A 155 -27.62 4.87 -7.59
CA SER A 155 -27.83 4.53 -9.00
C SER A 155 -28.25 3.07 -9.20
N LEU A 156 -27.60 2.13 -8.49
CA LEU A 156 -27.95 0.71 -8.53
C LEU A 156 -29.35 0.45 -7.96
N PHE A 157 -29.71 1.12 -6.86
CA PHE A 157 -31.03 1.03 -6.24
C PHE A 157 -32.13 1.47 -7.21
N LEU A 158 -31.97 2.64 -7.85
CA LEU A 158 -32.92 3.15 -8.83
C LEU A 158 -32.99 2.25 -10.08
N GLY A 159 -31.85 1.73 -10.54
CA GLY A 159 -31.80 0.79 -11.66
C GLY A 159 -32.54 -0.53 -11.36
N ALA A 160 -32.38 -1.07 -10.15
CA ALA A 160 -33.05 -2.30 -9.72
C ALA A 160 -34.58 -2.13 -9.66
N ILE A 161 -35.05 -0.99 -9.14
CA ILE A 161 -36.49 -0.68 -9.09
C ILE A 161 -37.07 -0.52 -10.50
N THR A 162 -36.42 0.28 -11.34
CA THR A 162 -36.94 0.60 -12.69
C THR A 162 -36.96 -0.62 -13.62
N LEU A 163 -35.86 -1.39 -13.69
CA LEU A 163 -35.80 -2.60 -14.51
C LEU A 163 -36.71 -3.71 -13.98
N GLY A 164 -36.80 -3.84 -12.67
CA GLY A 164 -37.57 -4.89 -12.04
C GLY A 164 -39.08 -4.70 -12.23
N ILE A 165 -39.59 -3.46 -12.08
CA ILE A 165 -41.01 -3.15 -12.31
C ILE A 165 -41.42 -3.46 -13.77
N VAL A 166 -40.53 -3.19 -14.73
CA VAL A 166 -40.83 -3.36 -16.16
C VAL A 166 -40.76 -4.82 -16.61
N LYS A 167 -39.85 -5.64 -16.05
CA LYS A 167 -39.53 -6.97 -16.61
C LYS A 167 -39.85 -8.17 -15.73
N VAL A 168 -39.86 -8.03 -14.41
CA VAL A 168 -39.85 -9.19 -13.48
C VAL A 168 -41.03 -9.16 -12.51
N GLY A 169 -41.59 -7.98 -12.25
CA GLY A 169 -42.68 -7.77 -11.31
C GLY A 169 -42.20 -7.15 -10.00
N VAL A 170 -43.13 -6.56 -9.25
CA VAL A 170 -42.82 -5.69 -8.10
C VAL A 170 -42.11 -6.44 -6.96
N ILE A 171 -42.55 -7.66 -6.65
CA ILE A 171 -42.05 -8.42 -5.49
C ILE A 171 -40.55 -8.78 -5.63
N PRO A 172 -40.08 -9.42 -6.73
CA PRO A 172 -38.65 -9.68 -6.92
C PRO A 172 -37.79 -8.41 -6.94
N SER A 173 -38.34 -7.32 -7.48
CA SER A 173 -37.67 -6.01 -7.54
C SER A 173 -37.40 -5.44 -6.16
N MET A 174 -38.38 -5.54 -5.25
CA MET A 174 -38.20 -5.11 -3.86
C MET A 174 -37.12 -5.90 -3.17
N VAL A 175 -37.09 -7.23 -3.35
CA VAL A 175 -36.07 -8.11 -2.71
C VAL A 175 -34.66 -7.73 -3.16
N VAL A 176 -34.43 -7.53 -4.46
CA VAL A 176 -33.11 -7.15 -4.99
C VAL A 176 -32.69 -5.75 -4.53
N SER A 177 -33.64 -4.84 -4.35
CA SER A 177 -33.39 -3.45 -3.94
C SER A 177 -32.93 -3.30 -2.48
N VAL A 178 -33.14 -4.31 -1.63
CA VAL A 178 -32.70 -4.29 -0.22
C VAL A 178 -31.17 -4.19 -0.12
N ILE A 179 -30.44 -4.87 -1.01
CA ILE A 179 -28.97 -4.93 -0.93
C ILE A 179 -28.34 -3.54 -1.15
N PRO A 180 -28.60 -2.81 -2.26
CA PRO A 180 -28.10 -1.44 -2.42
C PRO A 180 -28.54 -0.50 -1.29
N LEU A 181 -29.79 -0.63 -0.82
CA LEU A 181 -30.31 0.20 0.26
C LEU A 181 -29.51 0.04 1.56
N PHE A 182 -29.17 -1.21 1.93
CA PHE A 182 -28.31 -1.48 3.08
C PHE A 182 -26.93 -0.81 2.95
N PHE A 183 -26.30 -0.88 1.78
CA PHE A 183 -25.01 -0.22 1.54
C PHE A 183 -25.12 1.31 1.58
N ILE A 184 -26.20 1.90 1.06
CA ILE A 184 -26.46 3.36 1.16
C ILE A 184 -26.51 3.79 2.62
N ILE A 185 -27.29 3.08 3.45
CA ILE A 185 -27.42 3.40 4.88
C ILE A 185 -26.06 3.30 5.56
N LYS A 186 -25.32 2.20 5.34
CA LYS A 186 -23.98 2.00 5.90
C LYS A 186 -23.03 3.15 5.53
N HIS A 187 -22.97 3.53 4.25
CA HIS A 187 -22.09 4.60 3.80
C HIS A 187 -22.55 5.98 4.27
N CYS A 188 -23.86 6.19 4.45
CA CYS A 188 -24.39 7.42 5.04
C CYS A 188 -23.96 7.58 6.52
N LEU A 189 -23.99 6.49 7.30
CA LEU A 189 -23.50 6.49 8.67
C LEU A 189 -22.00 6.82 8.74
N VAL A 190 -21.19 6.23 7.87
CA VAL A 190 -19.74 6.52 7.78
C VAL A 190 -19.48 7.95 7.28
N PHE A 191 -20.30 8.45 6.35
CA PHE A 191 -20.20 9.82 5.85
C PHE A 191 -20.50 10.87 6.94
N GLN A 192 -21.39 10.52 7.88
CA GLN A 192 -21.75 11.37 9.00
C GLN A 192 -20.71 11.34 10.13
N ASP A 193 -19.91 10.28 10.23
CA ASP A 193 -18.80 10.18 11.18
C ASP A 193 -17.75 11.29 10.90
N ARG A 194 -17.54 12.15 11.90
CA ARG A 194 -16.57 13.26 11.86
C ARG A 194 -15.35 13.00 12.73
N ASP A 195 -15.32 11.88 13.43
CA ASP A 195 -14.34 11.63 14.45
C ASP A 195 -12.99 11.29 13.84
N ALA A 196 -11.94 11.58 14.60
CA ALA A 196 -10.59 11.20 14.24
C ALA A 196 -10.50 9.67 14.25
N GLN A 197 -10.18 9.08 13.10
CA GLN A 197 -10.03 7.64 12.98
C GLN A 197 -8.63 7.21 13.39
N ILE A 198 -7.62 8.01 13.05
CA ILE A 198 -6.24 7.83 13.50
C ILE A 198 -5.67 9.19 13.86
N LEU A 199 -5.12 9.30 15.07
CA LEU A 199 -4.34 10.42 15.56
C LEU A 199 -2.88 9.95 15.68
N LEU A 200 -1.97 10.64 15.00
CA LEU A 200 -0.54 10.34 15.04
C LEU A 200 0.21 11.55 15.57
N ASN A 201 1.10 11.34 16.55
CA ASN A 201 2.00 12.37 17.02
C ASN A 201 3.33 11.75 17.48
N ALA A 202 4.28 12.60 17.90
CA ALA A 202 5.59 12.14 18.37
C ALA A 202 5.51 11.25 19.63
N ARG A 203 4.41 11.27 20.38
CA ARG A 203 4.25 10.43 21.57
C ARG A 203 3.73 9.04 21.21
N GLY A 204 2.88 8.91 20.17
CA GLY A 204 2.19 7.64 19.92
C GLY A 204 1.11 7.67 18.83
N ILE A 205 0.26 6.66 18.87
CA ILE A 205 -0.93 6.52 18.01
C ILE A 205 -2.19 6.41 18.88
N GLN A 206 -3.28 7.00 18.41
CA GLN A 206 -4.62 6.75 18.92
C GLN A 206 -5.55 6.46 17.76
N THR A 207 -6.49 5.54 17.98
CA THR A 207 -7.38 5.04 16.94
C THR A 207 -8.83 5.04 17.41
N SER A 208 -9.75 5.21 16.45
CA SER A 208 -11.18 5.03 16.70
C SER A 208 -11.46 3.56 17.01
N GLY A 209 -12.25 3.29 18.06
CA GLY A 209 -12.51 1.92 18.53
C GLY A 209 -12.29 1.68 20.02
N GLY A 210 -11.96 2.73 20.79
CA GLY A 210 -11.94 2.67 22.26
C GLY A 210 -10.64 2.18 22.87
N VAL A 211 -9.58 2.00 22.07
CA VAL A 211 -8.28 1.50 22.55
C VAL A 211 -7.47 2.54 23.32
N GLY A 212 -7.90 3.80 23.32
CA GLY A 212 -7.15 4.89 23.96
C GLY A 212 -5.86 5.24 23.20
N PHE A 213 -5.02 6.04 23.83
CA PHE A 213 -3.75 6.50 23.28
C PHE A 213 -2.61 5.60 23.76
N TYR A 214 -1.80 5.06 22.84
CA TYR A 214 -0.61 4.28 23.17
C TYR A 214 0.66 4.95 22.69
N THR A 215 1.66 4.94 23.57
CA THR A 215 3.03 5.37 23.28
C THR A 215 3.72 4.40 22.31
N TRP A 216 4.64 4.91 21.50
CA TRP A 216 5.40 4.10 20.54
C TRP A 216 6.16 2.93 21.16
N ASP A 217 6.59 3.03 22.42
CA ASP A 217 7.24 1.94 23.18
C ASP A 217 6.40 0.66 23.27
N TYR A 218 5.08 0.83 23.36
CA TYR A 218 4.15 -0.28 23.58
C TYR A 218 3.57 -0.82 22.29
N ILE A 219 3.98 -0.28 21.14
CA ILE A 219 3.45 -0.63 19.83
C ILE A 219 4.49 -1.45 19.06
N SER A 220 4.07 -2.63 18.63
CA SER A 220 4.90 -3.55 17.84
C SER A 220 4.15 -4.07 16.62
N ASP A 221 4.90 -4.65 15.67
CA ASP A 221 4.36 -5.31 14.48
C ASP A 221 3.40 -4.45 13.64
N ILE A 222 3.71 -3.17 13.46
CA ILE A 222 2.92 -2.29 12.58
C ILE A 222 3.10 -2.75 11.13
N ALA A 223 2.01 -3.16 10.49
CA ALA A 223 2.00 -3.55 9.10
C ALA A 223 0.69 -3.14 8.44
N ILE A 224 0.76 -2.69 7.18
CA ILE A 224 -0.44 -2.58 6.35
C ILE A 224 -0.55 -3.87 5.53
N THR A 225 -1.57 -4.67 5.84
CA THR A 225 -1.88 -5.87 5.06
C THR A 225 -2.89 -5.54 3.97
N SER A 226 -2.88 -6.31 2.89
CA SER A 226 -3.91 -6.24 1.85
C SER A 226 -4.65 -7.57 1.76
N GLN A 227 -5.97 -7.53 1.83
CA GLN A 227 -6.81 -8.72 1.73
C GLN A 227 -7.84 -8.57 0.60
N GLY A 228 -8.12 -9.67 -0.11
CA GLY A 228 -9.21 -9.77 -1.09
C GLY A 228 -9.01 -9.06 -2.42
N PHE A 229 -10.05 -9.13 -3.26
CA PHE A 229 -10.21 -8.38 -4.50
C PHE A 229 -11.60 -7.72 -4.52
N PRO A 230 -11.71 -6.38 -4.61
CA PRO A 230 -10.61 -5.41 -4.64
C PRO A 230 -9.80 -5.42 -3.33
N ALA A 231 -8.52 -5.05 -3.42
CA ALA A 231 -7.60 -5.09 -2.28
C ALA A 231 -8.03 -4.13 -1.18
N ILE A 232 -8.43 -4.66 -0.04
CA ILE A 232 -8.75 -3.91 1.17
C ILE A 232 -7.44 -3.76 1.96
N TYR A 233 -6.97 -2.52 2.13
CA TYR A 233 -5.81 -2.23 2.97
C TYR A 233 -6.22 -2.02 4.43
N THR A 234 -5.61 -2.80 5.32
CA THR A 234 -5.86 -2.73 6.77
C THR A 234 -4.56 -2.45 7.50
N LEU A 235 -4.54 -1.43 8.35
CA LEU A 235 -3.44 -1.16 9.27
C LEU A 235 -3.59 -2.07 10.47
N ASN A 236 -2.61 -2.97 10.64
CA ASN A 236 -2.54 -3.92 11.74
C ASN A 236 -1.38 -3.52 12.65
N TYR A 237 -1.61 -3.48 13.95
CA TYR A 237 -0.56 -3.29 14.94
C TYR A 237 -0.91 -3.99 16.26
N LYS A 238 0.11 -4.34 17.04
CA LYS A 238 -0.05 -4.89 18.38
C LYS A 238 0.14 -3.80 19.42
N CYS A 239 -0.73 -3.79 20.42
CA CYS A 239 -0.66 -2.93 21.60
C CYS A 239 -0.98 -3.76 22.86
N PRO A 240 -0.82 -3.22 24.08
CA PRO A 240 -1.12 -3.94 25.32
C PRO A 240 -2.56 -4.47 25.41
N ALA A 241 -3.53 -3.82 24.76
CA ALA A 241 -4.92 -4.28 24.70
C ALA A 241 -5.18 -5.36 23.64
N GLY A 242 -4.16 -5.78 22.88
CA GLY A 242 -4.27 -6.80 21.85
C GLY A 242 -3.88 -6.31 20.45
N GLN A 243 -4.28 -7.08 19.44
CA GLN A 243 -4.09 -6.74 18.03
C GLN A 243 -5.25 -5.91 17.52
N TRP A 244 -4.93 -4.81 16.84
CA TRP A 244 -5.92 -3.88 16.29
C TRP A 244 -5.76 -3.73 14.81
N GLU A 245 -6.90 -3.61 14.14
CA GLU A 245 -7.03 -3.60 12.69
C GLU A 245 -7.94 -2.45 12.25
N ILE A 246 -7.46 -1.59 11.35
CA ILE A 246 -8.19 -0.40 10.89
C ILE A 246 -8.19 -0.35 9.37
N ASP A 247 -9.38 -0.18 8.78
CA ASP A 247 -9.54 0.00 7.34
C ASP A 247 -8.96 1.34 6.87
N VAL A 248 -7.97 1.27 5.98
CA VAL A 248 -7.26 2.44 5.43
C VAL A 248 -7.94 2.97 4.16
N ASN A 249 -8.77 2.17 3.48
CA ASN A 249 -9.28 2.51 2.14
C ASN A 249 -10.14 3.76 2.13
N ASN A 250 -10.91 3.94 3.20
CA ASN A 250 -11.89 5.00 3.33
C ASN A 250 -11.31 6.26 3.99
N LEU A 251 -10.04 6.23 4.41
CA LEU A 251 -9.38 7.37 5.03
C LEU A 251 -9.01 8.45 3.99
N ASN A 252 -8.87 9.68 4.46
CA ASN A 252 -8.42 10.86 3.70
C ASN A 252 -6.91 10.83 3.38
N THR A 253 -6.23 9.77 3.80
CA THR A 253 -4.85 9.47 3.47
C THR A 253 -4.79 8.18 2.65
N ASN A 254 -3.71 7.98 1.90
CA ASN A 254 -3.45 6.70 1.23
C ASN A 254 -2.47 5.88 2.07
N LYS A 255 -2.42 4.56 1.83
CA LYS A 255 -1.54 3.64 2.56
C LYS A 255 -0.08 4.11 2.63
N ASN A 256 0.43 4.67 1.54
CA ASN A 256 1.83 5.07 1.42
C ASN A 256 2.13 6.30 2.29
N ARG A 257 1.22 7.28 2.28
CA ARG A 257 1.32 8.49 3.09
C ARG A 257 1.13 8.16 4.56
N LEU A 258 0.19 7.27 4.91
CA LEU A 258 0.01 6.78 6.26
C LEU A 258 1.29 6.15 6.81
N LEU A 259 1.94 5.29 6.03
CA LEU A 259 3.21 4.67 6.41
C LEU A 259 4.35 5.69 6.56
N LYS A 260 4.44 6.68 5.66
CA LYS A 260 5.42 7.76 5.80
C LYS A 260 5.21 8.50 7.13
N LEU A 261 3.96 8.83 7.48
CA LEU A 261 3.64 9.50 8.74
C LEU A 261 4.01 8.64 9.96
N ILE A 262 3.64 7.36 9.96
CA ILE A 262 3.97 6.43 11.07
C ILE A 262 5.48 6.33 11.25
N SER A 263 6.23 6.13 10.17
CA SER A 263 7.68 6.04 10.20
C SER A 263 8.31 7.33 10.70
N GLU A 264 7.85 8.49 10.26
CA GLU A 264 8.35 9.80 10.72
C GLU A 264 8.11 10.00 12.23
N TYR A 265 6.88 9.78 12.70
CA TYR A 265 6.56 9.98 14.12
C TYR A 265 7.29 9.01 15.04
N ARG A 266 7.48 7.77 14.59
CA ARG A 266 8.29 6.79 15.33
C ARG A 266 9.76 7.20 15.41
N SER A 267 10.32 7.75 14.33
CA SER A 267 11.70 8.25 14.36
C SER A 267 11.84 9.48 15.28
N ARG A 268 10.87 10.42 15.26
CA ARG A 268 10.84 11.56 16.20
C ARG A 268 10.80 11.12 17.66
N PHE A 269 10.04 10.07 17.95
CA PHE A 269 9.98 9.50 19.29
C PHE A 269 11.32 8.93 19.75
N ASN A 270 11.98 8.16 18.89
CA ASN A 270 13.30 7.59 19.19
C ASN A 270 14.34 8.68 19.40
N ASP A 271 14.37 9.71 18.56
CA ASP A 271 15.31 10.85 18.69
C ASP A 271 15.06 11.64 19.98
N GLY A 272 13.80 11.91 20.32
CA GLY A 272 13.43 12.58 21.57
C GLY A 272 13.78 11.80 22.85
N ASN A 273 13.93 10.47 22.76
CA ASN A 273 14.39 9.63 23.85
C ASN A 273 15.93 9.54 23.94
N VAL A 274 16.66 9.84 22.87
CA VAL A 274 18.14 9.85 22.86
C VAL A 274 18.70 11.13 23.51
N ILE A 275 17.91 12.21 23.58
CA ILE A 275 18.30 13.50 24.16
C ILE A 275 17.96 13.59 25.67
N LYS A 276 17.36 12.55 26.27
CA LYS A 276 17.05 12.48 27.70
C LYS A 276 17.99 11.53 28.44
#